data_AF-A0A8B6BL67-F1
#
_entry.id   AF-A0A8B6BL67-F1
#
_cell.length_a   1.000
_cell.length_b   1.000
_cell.length_c   1.000
_cell.angle_alpha   90.00
_cell.angle_beta   90.00
_cell.angle_gamma   90.00
#
_symmetry.space_group_name_H-M   'P 1'
#
loop_
_entity.id
_entity.type
_entity.pdbx_description
1 polymer ?
#
loop_
_entity_poly.entity_id
_entity_poly.type
_entity_poly.pdbx_seq_one_letter_code
_entity_poly.pdbx_strand_id
1 'polypeptide(L)'
;MAVSTLRLSVEEKNYWKFCMLNIRVVPDALRNYFDGLIQPSSLATTINRYSTTILNLVTWKVINAAQLNILQRIPGTIWPAKISPVPIGSTDTSSAHFDVTLMVCLLRNIPLPGIFPPVTGWDNLPHPHDLSPGAYLATIKYYRNEIAHSTENNLHTVDFQNKWKALSEAIKFVYGGNSPIDITDILHCDLDGSHNGDIVAALSTEIDEIKNDLKQTELQLENIRGDFHYYKDGNLPKNISDNINDLINVWRKDDEPYFVTRATKQVYDILESENIVMVIGHSGSGKSAVARNAALKYHSKGYDVVPVESVYNILDYRCKDKKQIFVIDDVVGKYSINGTCLYQWERLDSKLQTLFVDHNAKLICTLRKVLATDPKFRQTNTLFSENAYIIDLDNEDNCLLSEEKMSVLKNHLTCTGRQNDLSYEECKECCKANFAFPLLCHVFTTSGELFKRKSSFFRKPLCYVNGEIAKLHKRNKVVYCSLVICMIYSGKLSTDIFSVSDNSREERNISGRILGMCRLLRCVVYLIVS
;
A
#
# COMPACT_ATOMS: atom_id res chain seq x y z
N MET A 1 -3.39 27.72 27.83
CA MET A 1 -4.66 27.21 28.40
C MET A 1 -4.34 25.90 29.06
N ALA A 2 -4.83 25.67 30.29
CA ALA A 2 -4.57 24.44 31.02
C ALA A 2 -4.97 23.23 30.16
N VAL A 3 -4.07 22.23 30.08
CA VAL A 3 -4.37 20.92 29.50
C VAL A 3 -5.54 20.35 30.30
N SER A 4 -6.75 20.44 29.76
CA SER A 4 -7.89 19.72 30.30
C SER A 4 -7.56 18.24 30.15
N THR A 5 -7.19 17.61 31.25
CA THR A 5 -7.00 16.16 31.31
C THR A 5 -8.29 15.53 30.78
N LEU A 6 -8.24 14.89 29.61
CA LEU A 6 -9.36 14.15 29.03
C LEU A 6 -9.66 12.96 29.95
N ARG A 7 -10.36 13.21 31.04
CA ARG A 7 -10.87 12.19 31.94
C ARG A 7 -12.21 11.75 31.39
N LEU A 8 -12.33 10.45 31.11
CA LEU A 8 -13.61 9.86 30.79
C LEU A 8 -14.57 10.13 31.95
N SER A 9 -15.80 10.51 31.62
CA SER A 9 -16.89 10.54 32.59
C SER A 9 -17.10 9.16 33.22
N VAL A 10 -17.79 9.12 34.35
CA VAL A 10 -18.14 7.87 35.01
C VAL A 10 -18.96 6.98 34.07
N GLU A 11 -19.85 7.60 33.30
CA GLU A 11 -20.73 6.93 32.35
C GLU A 11 -19.99 6.36 31.14
N GLU A 12 -18.99 7.06 30.60
CA GLU A 12 -18.14 6.53 29.53
C GLU A 12 -17.28 5.37 30.01
N LYS A 13 -16.76 5.44 31.25
CA LYS A 13 -16.03 4.32 31.87
C LYS A 13 -16.91 3.10 32.05
N ASN A 14 -18.14 3.30 32.52
CA ASN A 14 -19.12 2.24 32.68
C ASN A 14 -19.45 1.57 31.33
N TYR A 15 -19.67 2.37 30.29
CA TYR A 15 -19.92 1.87 28.93
C TYR A 15 -18.74 1.04 28.43
N TRP A 16 -17.51 1.54 28.59
CA TRP A 16 -16.29 0.81 28.20
C TRP A 16 -16.16 -0.53 28.92
N LYS A 17 -16.34 -0.55 30.25
CA LYS A 17 -16.29 -1.79 31.05
C LYS A 17 -17.32 -2.79 30.56
N PHE A 18 -18.54 -2.34 30.28
CA PHE A 18 -19.60 -3.19 29.77
C PHE A 18 -19.32 -3.74 28.35
N CYS A 19 -18.73 -2.93 27.47
CA CYS A 19 -18.27 -3.37 26.15
C CYS A 19 -17.19 -4.44 26.26
N MET A 20 -16.20 -4.21 27.13
CA MET A 20 -15.10 -5.15 27.35
C MET A 20 -15.57 -6.49 27.88
N LEU A 21 -16.56 -6.50 28.77
CA LEU A 21 -17.19 -7.74 29.24
C LEU A 21 -17.79 -8.55 28.07
N ASN A 22 -18.49 -7.89 27.15
CA ASN A 22 -19.10 -8.53 25.97
C ASN A 22 -18.09 -8.96 24.89
N ILE A 23 -16.99 -8.22 24.73
CA ILE A 23 -16.02 -8.46 23.66
C ILE A 23 -14.94 -9.46 24.09
N ARG A 24 -14.52 -9.42 25.36
CA ARG A 24 -13.39 -10.23 25.85
C ARG A 24 -13.83 -11.47 26.59
N VAL A 25 -14.86 -11.38 27.42
CA VAL A 25 -15.20 -12.46 28.36
C VAL A 25 -16.30 -13.36 27.80
N VAL A 26 -17.38 -12.77 27.26
CA VAL A 26 -18.52 -13.53 26.73
C VAL A 26 -18.13 -14.56 25.66
N PRO A 27 -17.29 -14.25 24.64
CA PRO A 27 -17.00 -15.20 23.57
C PRO A 27 -16.35 -16.49 24.08
N ASP A 28 -15.36 -16.37 24.95
CA ASP A 28 -14.63 -17.52 25.46
C ASP A 28 -15.47 -18.33 26.45
N ALA A 29 -16.21 -17.66 27.33
CA ALA A 29 -17.09 -18.34 28.27
C ALA A 29 -18.24 -19.09 27.57
N LEU A 30 -18.86 -18.45 26.57
CA LEU A 30 -19.90 -19.08 25.77
C LEU A 30 -19.35 -20.21 24.90
N ARG A 31 -18.12 -20.09 24.37
CA ARG A 31 -17.49 -21.17 23.60
C ARG A 31 -17.25 -22.41 24.45
N ASN A 32 -16.76 -22.23 25.68
CA ASN A 32 -16.59 -23.35 26.62
C ASN A 32 -17.93 -24.07 26.88
N TYR A 33 -19.01 -23.31 27.07
CA TYR A 33 -20.35 -23.89 27.22
C TYR A 33 -20.82 -24.61 25.95
N PHE A 34 -20.62 -23.99 24.78
CA PHE A 34 -20.97 -24.54 23.49
C PHE A 34 -20.25 -25.88 23.26
N ASP A 35 -18.93 -25.91 23.47
CA ASP A 35 -18.10 -27.11 23.28
C ASP A 35 -18.43 -28.20 24.32
N GLY A 36 -18.90 -27.83 25.51
CA GLY A 36 -19.44 -28.75 26.50
C GLY A 36 -20.69 -29.50 26.02
N LEU A 37 -21.58 -28.81 25.30
CA LEU A 37 -22.82 -29.38 24.75
C LEU A 37 -22.60 -30.08 23.39
N ILE A 38 -21.74 -29.52 22.55
CA ILE A 38 -21.37 -30.03 21.23
C ILE A 38 -19.85 -30.14 21.20
N GLN A 39 -19.35 -31.32 21.57
CA GLN A 39 -17.91 -31.57 21.59
C GLN A 39 -17.27 -31.26 20.22
N PRO A 40 -16.09 -30.62 20.14
CA PRO A 40 -15.45 -30.26 18.87
C PRO A 40 -15.29 -31.44 17.90
N SER A 41 -15.03 -32.64 18.42
CA SER A 41 -14.95 -33.89 17.62
C SER A 41 -16.28 -34.35 17.03
N SER A 42 -17.40 -33.92 17.62
CA SER A 42 -18.77 -34.24 17.19
C SER A 42 -19.45 -33.10 16.41
N LEU A 43 -18.76 -31.97 16.24
CA LEU A 43 -19.31 -30.75 15.65
C LEU A 43 -19.80 -30.99 14.22
N ALA A 44 -18.96 -31.60 13.37
CA ALA A 44 -19.32 -31.91 11.99
C ALA A 44 -20.54 -32.84 11.90
N THR A 45 -20.57 -33.89 12.73
CA THR A 45 -21.69 -34.84 12.81
C THR A 45 -22.98 -34.15 13.22
N THR A 46 -22.91 -33.23 14.19
CA THR A 46 -24.07 -32.46 14.67
C THR A 46 -24.58 -31.51 13.60
N ILE A 47 -23.69 -30.79 12.91
CA ILE A 47 -24.04 -29.91 11.79
C ILE A 47 -24.71 -30.71 10.66
N ASN A 48 -24.15 -31.86 10.28
CA ASN A 48 -24.72 -32.71 9.23
C ASN A 48 -26.11 -33.22 9.60
N ARG A 49 -26.29 -33.66 10.86
CA ARG A 49 -27.58 -34.15 11.39
C ARG A 49 -28.67 -33.08 11.30
N TYR A 50 -28.34 -31.82 11.57
CA TYR A 50 -29.29 -30.71 11.59
C TYR A 50 -29.12 -29.73 10.41
N SER A 51 -28.54 -30.22 9.31
CA SER A 51 -28.24 -29.42 8.11
C SER A 51 -29.49 -28.73 7.57
N THR A 52 -30.64 -29.40 7.49
CA THR A 52 -31.92 -28.80 7.06
C THR A 52 -32.32 -27.59 7.91
N THR A 53 -32.20 -27.70 9.24
CA THR A 53 -32.49 -26.58 10.16
C THR A 53 -31.55 -25.41 9.91
N ILE A 54 -30.25 -25.68 9.74
CA ILE A 54 -29.24 -24.65 9.47
C ILE A 54 -29.51 -23.96 8.13
N LEU A 55 -29.92 -24.70 7.09
CA LEU A 55 -30.26 -24.14 5.79
C LEU A 55 -31.51 -23.26 5.82
N ASN A 56 -32.50 -23.61 6.65
CA ASN A 56 -33.65 -22.72 6.89
C ASN A 56 -33.19 -21.42 7.54
N LEU A 57 -32.27 -21.47 8.51
CA LEU A 57 -31.72 -20.26 9.15
C LEU A 57 -30.94 -19.37 8.18
N VAL A 58 -30.23 -19.94 7.21
CA VAL A 58 -29.59 -19.19 6.11
C VAL A 58 -30.66 -18.53 5.23
N THR A 59 -31.69 -19.29 4.87
CA THR A 59 -32.80 -18.81 4.03
C THR A 59 -33.56 -17.65 4.69
N TRP A 60 -33.75 -17.73 6.01
CA TRP A 60 -34.35 -16.67 6.81
C TRP A 60 -33.38 -15.54 7.18
N LYS A 61 -32.14 -15.57 6.68
CA LYS A 61 -31.08 -14.58 6.94
C LYS A 61 -30.72 -14.42 8.42
N VAL A 62 -30.99 -15.44 9.24
CA VAL A 62 -30.53 -15.52 10.63
C VAL A 62 -29.05 -15.89 10.69
N ILE A 63 -28.60 -16.73 9.74
CA ILE A 63 -27.17 -17.01 9.49
C ILE A 63 -26.78 -16.27 8.21
N ASN A 64 -25.76 -15.42 8.30
CA ASN A 64 -25.26 -14.66 7.15
C ASN A 64 -24.24 -15.47 6.33
N ALA A 65 -23.85 -14.95 5.17
CA ALA A 65 -22.92 -15.62 4.26
C ALA A 65 -21.54 -15.91 4.88
N ALA A 66 -21.03 -15.03 5.76
CA ALA A 66 -19.75 -15.23 6.43
C ALA A 66 -19.84 -16.37 7.46
N GLN A 67 -20.92 -16.42 8.24
CA GLN A 67 -21.18 -17.49 9.19
C GLN A 67 -21.40 -18.83 8.49
N LEU A 68 -22.12 -18.84 7.36
CA LEU A 68 -22.25 -20.04 6.54
C LEU A 68 -20.90 -20.52 5.99
N ASN A 69 -20.05 -19.60 5.51
CA ASN A 69 -18.71 -19.95 5.04
C ASN A 69 -17.87 -20.64 6.13
N ILE A 70 -17.97 -20.16 7.38
CA ILE A 70 -17.33 -20.81 8.53
C ILE A 70 -17.88 -22.23 8.71
N LEU A 71 -19.21 -22.41 8.74
CA LEU A 71 -19.80 -23.75 8.89
C LEU A 71 -19.42 -24.72 7.76
N GLN A 72 -19.26 -24.23 6.53
CA GLN A 72 -18.85 -25.02 5.36
C GLN A 72 -17.39 -25.47 5.39
N ARG A 73 -16.54 -24.77 6.16
CA ARG A 73 -15.11 -25.05 6.28
C ARG A 73 -14.78 -25.95 7.48
N ILE A 74 -15.77 -26.50 8.16
CA ILE A 74 -15.56 -27.46 9.24
C ILE A 74 -15.31 -28.83 8.60
N PRO A 75 -14.16 -29.48 8.87
CA PRO A 75 -13.83 -30.77 8.30
C PRO A 75 -14.92 -31.82 8.57
N GLY A 76 -15.35 -32.52 7.52
CA GLY A 76 -16.38 -33.56 7.61
C GLY A 76 -17.82 -33.06 7.52
N THR A 77 -18.06 -31.75 7.34
CA THR A 77 -19.41 -31.25 7.04
C THR A 77 -19.79 -31.49 5.57
N ILE A 78 -21.07 -31.75 5.32
CA ILE A 78 -21.62 -32.08 4.00
C ILE A 78 -22.72 -31.09 3.67
N TRP A 79 -22.59 -30.42 2.53
CA TRP A 79 -23.50 -29.36 2.09
C TRP A 79 -24.07 -29.65 0.70
N PRO A 80 -25.37 -29.36 0.45
CA PRO A 80 -25.97 -29.50 -0.88
C PRO A 80 -25.26 -28.67 -1.96
N ALA A 81 -25.20 -29.20 -3.18
CA ALA A 81 -24.55 -28.56 -4.33
C ALA A 81 -25.11 -27.18 -4.73
N LYS A 82 -26.33 -26.84 -4.26
CA LYS A 82 -27.00 -25.56 -4.54
C LYS A 82 -26.44 -24.40 -3.70
N ILE A 83 -25.59 -24.67 -2.72
CA ILE A 83 -24.98 -23.66 -1.86
C ILE A 83 -23.66 -23.19 -2.48
N SER A 84 -23.36 -21.90 -2.36
CA SER A 84 -22.11 -21.32 -2.85
C SER A 84 -20.90 -22.15 -2.39
N PRO A 85 -20.00 -22.55 -3.29
CA PRO A 85 -18.85 -23.35 -2.94
C PRO A 85 -17.85 -22.55 -2.10
N VAL A 86 -17.13 -23.25 -1.22
CA VAL A 86 -16.03 -22.67 -0.44
C VAL A 86 -14.89 -22.28 -1.41
N PRO A 87 -14.33 -21.06 -1.32
CA PRO A 87 -13.21 -20.66 -2.17
C PRO A 87 -12.00 -21.60 -2.05
N ILE A 88 -11.38 -21.91 -3.18
CA ILE A 88 -10.18 -22.76 -3.25
C ILE A 88 -9.05 -22.11 -2.43
N GLY A 89 -8.43 -22.86 -1.52
CA GLY A 89 -7.36 -22.38 -0.64
C GLY A 89 -7.83 -21.82 0.71
N SER A 90 -9.11 -21.95 1.06
CA SER A 90 -9.61 -21.58 2.39
C SER A 90 -9.11 -22.54 3.48
N THR A 91 -8.71 -22.03 4.64
CA THR A 91 -8.26 -22.87 5.78
C THR A 91 -9.43 -23.55 6.49
N ASP A 92 -9.21 -24.71 7.09
CA ASP A 92 -10.22 -25.37 7.91
C ASP A 92 -10.62 -24.50 9.12
N THR A 93 -11.85 -24.68 9.58
CA THR A 93 -12.42 -23.94 10.73
C THR A 93 -12.97 -24.90 11.79
N SER A 94 -13.28 -24.34 12.95
CA SER A 94 -13.77 -25.04 14.14
C SER A 94 -14.63 -24.09 14.98
N SER A 95 -15.19 -24.56 16.10
CA SER A 95 -15.94 -23.71 17.05
C SER A 95 -15.14 -22.50 17.58
N ALA A 96 -13.80 -22.54 17.53
CA ALA A 96 -12.92 -21.41 17.82
C ALA A 96 -13.21 -20.17 16.94
N HIS A 97 -13.74 -20.40 15.74
CA HIS A 97 -14.04 -19.36 14.76
C HIS A 97 -15.47 -18.83 14.86
N PHE A 98 -16.29 -19.37 15.76
CA PHE A 98 -17.68 -18.93 15.91
C PHE A 98 -17.75 -17.63 16.71
N ASP A 99 -18.52 -16.68 16.19
CA ASP A 99 -18.91 -15.50 16.96
C ASP A 99 -20.04 -15.83 17.96
N VAL A 100 -20.27 -14.93 18.93
CA VAL A 100 -21.33 -15.08 19.95
C VAL A 100 -22.72 -15.26 19.33
N THR A 101 -22.98 -14.61 18.19
CA THR A 101 -24.27 -14.67 17.51
C THR A 101 -24.49 -16.04 16.89
N LEU A 102 -23.47 -16.60 16.25
CA LEU A 102 -23.50 -17.93 15.66
C LEU A 102 -23.65 -19.01 16.73
N MET A 103 -22.88 -18.92 17.83
CA MET A 103 -22.99 -19.87 18.94
C MET A 103 -24.40 -19.87 19.55
N VAL A 104 -24.95 -18.70 19.90
CA VAL A 104 -26.33 -18.62 20.43
C VAL A 104 -27.35 -19.07 19.38
N CYS A 105 -27.16 -18.72 18.11
CA CYS A 105 -28.05 -19.12 17.03
C CYS A 105 -28.14 -20.64 16.89
N LEU A 106 -27.00 -21.34 16.96
CA LEU A 106 -26.97 -22.79 16.91
C LEU A 106 -27.59 -23.41 18.16
N LEU A 107 -27.21 -22.97 19.36
CA LEU A 107 -27.73 -23.50 20.62
C LEU A 107 -29.26 -23.38 20.74
N ARG A 108 -29.85 -22.29 20.26
CA ARG A 108 -31.31 -22.07 20.36
C ARG A 108 -32.14 -22.79 19.32
N ASN A 109 -31.54 -23.23 18.21
CA ASN A 109 -32.26 -23.82 17.08
C ASN A 109 -31.97 -25.32 16.88
N ILE A 110 -30.83 -25.80 17.38
CA ILE A 110 -30.52 -27.23 17.40
C ILE A 110 -31.16 -27.83 18.66
N PRO A 111 -31.94 -28.93 18.54
CA PRO A 111 -32.60 -29.53 19.69
C PRO A 111 -31.56 -30.25 20.57
N LEU A 112 -31.03 -29.53 21.55
CA LEU A 112 -30.11 -30.01 22.58
C LEU A 112 -30.86 -30.21 23.90
N PRO A 113 -30.58 -31.29 24.66
CA PRO A 113 -31.19 -31.50 25.97
C PRO A 113 -30.97 -30.31 26.91
N GLY A 114 -32.05 -29.80 27.52
CA GLY A 114 -31.98 -28.74 28.52
C GLY A 114 -31.92 -27.31 27.98
N ILE A 115 -31.90 -27.09 26.66
CA ILE A 115 -31.96 -25.76 26.04
C ILE A 115 -33.38 -25.50 25.53
N PHE A 116 -34.14 -24.70 26.29
CA PHE A 116 -35.52 -24.32 25.95
C PHE A 116 -35.64 -22.79 25.88
N PRO A 117 -36.56 -22.25 25.06
CA PRO A 117 -36.83 -20.81 25.04
C PRO A 117 -37.30 -20.34 26.43
N PRO A 118 -36.83 -19.17 26.91
CA PRO A 118 -37.41 -18.54 28.08
C PRO A 118 -38.85 -18.10 27.77
N VAL A 119 -39.66 -17.87 28.81
CA VAL A 119 -41.08 -17.47 28.64
C VAL A 119 -41.24 -16.20 27.81
N THR A 120 -40.28 -15.29 27.89
CA THR A 120 -40.24 -14.02 27.12
C THR A 120 -39.73 -14.18 25.68
N GLY A 121 -39.31 -15.38 25.29
CA GLY A 121 -38.66 -15.66 24.02
C GLY A 121 -37.19 -15.23 23.95
N TRP A 122 -36.50 -15.60 22.87
CA TRP A 122 -35.05 -15.38 22.70
C TRP A 122 -34.64 -13.94 22.41
N ASP A 123 -35.59 -13.07 22.06
CA ASP A 123 -35.33 -11.72 21.56
C ASP A 123 -35.62 -10.62 22.59
N ASN A 124 -36.23 -10.97 23.72
CA ASN A 124 -36.50 -10.05 24.84
C ASN A 124 -35.67 -10.43 26.07
N LEU A 125 -35.37 -9.44 26.92
CA LEU A 125 -34.69 -9.70 28.18
C LEU A 125 -35.57 -10.63 29.07
N PRO A 126 -35.01 -11.73 29.59
CA PRO A 126 -35.75 -12.65 30.46
C PRO A 126 -36.14 -12.05 31.82
N HIS A 127 -37.07 -12.70 32.50
CA HIS A 127 -37.43 -12.34 33.86
C HIS A 127 -36.22 -12.55 34.81
N PRO A 128 -35.93 -11.64 35.75
CA PRO A 128 -34.76 -11.78 36.66
C PRO A 128 -34.74 -13.05 37.53
N HIS A 129 -35.86 -13.75 37.65
CA HIS A 129 -35.98 -15.01 38.39
C HIS A 129 -35.96 -16.26 37.48
N ASP A 130 -35.87 -16.08 36.17
CA ASP A 130 -35.70 -17.18 35.23
C ASP A 130 -34.22 -17.55 35.16
N LEU A 131 -33.85 -18.60 35.90
CA LEU A 131 -32.48 -19.11 35.99
C LEU A 131 -32.24 -20.27 35.00
N SER A 132 -33.04 -20.39 33.95
CA SER A 132 -32.90 -21.43 32.95
C SER A 132 -31.69 -21.18 32.03
N PRO A 133 -31.10 -22.24 31.43
CA PRO A 133 -30.05 -22.07 30.42
C PRO A 133 -30.49 -21.16 29.25
N GLY A 134 -31.76 -21.27 28.85
CA GLY A 134 -32.36 -20.43 27.82
C GLY A 134 -32.39 -18.95 28.18
N ALA A 135 -32.73 -18.64 29.43
CA ALA A 135 -32.70 -17.26 29.92
C ALA A 135 -31.28 -16.69 29.91
N TYR A 136 -30.27 -17.43 30.38
CA TYR A 136 -28.89 -16.92 30.35
C TYR A 136 -28.38 -16.67 28.92
N LEU A 137 -28.68 -17.57 27.97
CA LEU A 137 -28.34 -17.38 26.56
C LEU A 137 -29.08 -16.19 25.93
N ALA A 138 -30.36 -15.99 26.27
CA ALA A 138 -31.15 -14.84 25.81
C ALA A 138 -30.59 -13.51 26.38
N THR A 139 -30.16 -13.48 27.65
CA THR A 139 -29.51 -12.32 28.27
C THR A 139 -28.21 -11.95 27.58
N ILE A 140 -27.34 -12.92 27.30
CA ILE A 140 -26.08 -12.70 26.55
C ILE A 140 -26.39 -12.11 25.16
N LYS A 141 -27.35 -12.68 24.45
CA LYS A 141 -27.75 -12.22 23.12
C LYS A 141 -28.32 -10.81 23.15
N TYR A 142 -29.17 -10.51 24.11
CA TYR A 142 -29.81 -9.20 24.25
C TYR A 142 -28.75 -8.10 24.41
N TYR A 143 -27.83 -8.24 25.38
CA TYR A 143 -26.81 -7.22 25.63
C TYR A 143 -25.76 -7.11 24.53
N ARG A 144 -25.39 -8.22 23.89
CA ARG A 144 -24.53 -8.17 22.70
C ARG A 144 -25.17 -7.37 21.57
N ASN A 145 -26.47 -7.55 21.34
CA ASN A 145 -27.20 -6.82 20.31
C ASN A 145 -27.38 -5.35 20.68
N GLU A 146 -27.65 -5.06 21.95
CA GLU A 146 -27.75 -3.69 22.45
C GLU A 146 -26.47 -2.89 22.17
N ILE A 147 -25.28 -3.46 22.47
CA ILE A 147 -24.00 -2.82 22.16
C ILE A 147 -23.78 -2.69 20.65
N ALA A 148 -24.11 -3.73 19.87
CA ALA A 148 -23.94 -3.71 18.42
C ALA A 148 -24.80 -2.65 17.71
N HIS A 149 -25.88 -2.19 18.35
CA HIS A 149 -26.80 -1.19 17.83
C HIS A 149 -26.75 0.15 18.59
N SER A 150 -25.90 0.28 19.61
CA SER A 150 -25.76 1.52 20.37
C SER A 150 -25.14 2.62 19.50
N THR A 151 -25.78 3.79 19.49
CA THR A 151 -25.19 5.04 18.97
C THR A 151 -24.59 5.90 20.07
N GLU A 152 -24.76 5.51 21.33
CA GLU A 152 -24.28 6.20 22.51
C GLU A 152 -23.01 5.52 23.06
N ASN A 153 -22.12 6.32 23.62
CA ASN A 153 -20.84 5.89 24.19
C ASN A 153 -20.77 6.05 25.72
N ASN A 154 -21.93 6.27 26.35
CA ASN A 154 -22.05 6.47 27.78
C ASN A 154 -23.11 5.49 28.35
N LEU A 155 -22.98 5.16 29.64
CA LEU A 155 -23.90 4.27 30.32
C LEU A 155 -24.07 4.71 31.77
N HIS A 156 -25.28 5.16 32.13
CA HIS A 156 -25.59 5.61 33.48
C HIS A 156 -25.31 4.54 34.52
N THR A 157 -24.82 4.95 35.68
CA THR A 157 -24.31 4.05 36.73
C THR A 157 -25.33 3.01 37.18
N VAL A 158 -26.61 3.37 37.32
CA VAL A 158 -27.67 2.44 37.72
C VAL A 158 -27.90 1.37 36.64
N ASP A 159 -27.97 1.80 35.37
CA ASP A 159 -28.13 0.88 34.24
C ASP A 159 -26.91 -0.02 34.09
N PHE A 160 -25.71 0.53 34.23
CA PHE A 160 -24.48 -0.24 34.26
C PHE A 160 -24.51 -1.33 35.34
N GLN A 161 -24.86 -1.00 36.58
CA GLN A 161 -24.93 -1.98 37.67
C GLN A 161 -25.92 -3.10 37.37
N ASN A 162 -27.11 -2.76 36.87
CA ASN A 162 -28.14 -3.74 36.51
C ASN A 162 -27.70 -4.64 35.35
N LYS A 163 -27.20 -4.04 34.26
CA LYS A 163 -26.74 -4.77 33.07
C LYS A 163 -25.52 -5.63 33.38
N TRP A 164 -24.56 -5.09 34.13
CA TRP A 164 -23.36 -5.81 34.59
C TRP A 164 -23.73 -7.02 35.44
N LYS A 165 -24.63 -6.86 36.41
CA LYS A 165 -25.09 -7.96 37.25
C LYS A 165 -25.73 -9.07 36.40
N ALA A 166 -26.72 -8.74 35.59
CA ALA A 166 -27.42 -9.72 34.75
C ALA A 166 -26.47 -10.45 33.78
N LEU A 167 -25.57 -9.72 33.13
CA LEU A 167 -24.62 -10.33 32.19
C LEU A 167 -23.55 -11.15 32.91
N SER A 168 -23.01 -10.68 34.04
CA SER A 168 -22.00 -11.42 34.81
C SER A 168 -22.56 -12.72 35.39
N GLU A 169 -23.82 -12.75 35.82
CA GLU A 169 -24.51 -13.99 36.23
C GLU A 169 -24.65 -14.97 35.05
N ALA A 170 -25.04 -14.48 33.88
CA ALA A 170 -25.11 -15.30 32.67
C ALA A 170 -23.74 -15.85 32.25
N ILE A 171 -22.68 -15.04 32.32
CA ILE A 171 -21.30 -15.46 32.03
C ILE A 171 -20.85 -16.55 33.01
N LYS A 172 -21.09 -16.35 34.31
CA LYS A 172 -20.75 -17.36 35.33
C LYS A 172 -21.43 -18.69 35.07
N PHE A 173 -22.70 -18.66 34.67
CA PHE A 173 -23.43 -19.86 34.31
C PHE A 173 -22.76 -20.61 33.13
N VAL A 174 -22.52 -19.93 32.00
CA VAL A 174 -21.88 -20.56 30.83
C VAL A 174 -20.43 -20.95 31.08
N TYR A 175 -19.76 -20.33 32.06
CA TYR A 175 -18.41 -20.69 32.51
C TYR A 175 -18.37 -21.82 33.56
N GLY A 176 -19.45 -22.60 33.70
CA GLY A 176 -19.49 -23.76 34.60
C GLY A 176 -19.66 -23.39 36.07
N GLY A 177 -20.29 -22.26 36.37
CA GLY A 177 -20.54 -21.77 37.73
C GLY A 177 -19.37 -20.98 38.35
N ASN A 178 -18.22 -20.94 37.68
CA ASN A 178 -17.06 -20.16 38.12
C ASN A 178 -17.13 -18.71 37.59
N SER A 179 -16.45 -17.78 38.27
CA SER A 179 -16.27 -16.42 37.76
C SER A 179 -14.95 -16.34 36.99
N PRO A 180 -14.94 -16.02 35.68
CA PRO A 180 -13.71 -15.67 34.98
C PRO A 180 -12.99 -14.53 35.72
N ILE A 181 -11.67 -14.66 35.87
CA ILE A 181 -10.81 -13.66 36.54
C ILE A 181 -11.00 -12.28 35.89
N ASP A 182 -11.10 -12.27 34.55
CA ASP A 182 -11.29 -11.09 33.73
C ASP A 182 -12.54 -10.24 34.11
N ILE A 183 -13.59 -10.83 34.69
CA ILE A 183 -14.78 -10.05 35.11
C ILE A 183 -14.38 -9.07 36.21
N THR A 184 -13.68 -9.56 37.23
CA THR A 184 -13.26 -8.76 38.39
C THR A 184 -12.23 -7.72 37.97
N ASP A 185 -11.28 -8.11 37.12
CA ASP A 185 -10.24 -7.22 36.60
C ASP A 185 -10.83 -6.08 35.75
N ILE A 186 -11.80 -6.36 34.88
CA ILE A 186 -12.48 -5.32 34.09
C ILE A 186 -13.30 -4.38 35.00
N LEU A 187 -13.98 -4.91 36.03
CA LEU A 187 -14.78 -4.10 36.94
C LEU A 187 -13.91 -3.10 37.72
N HIS A 188 -12.76 -3.56 38.21
CA HIS A 188 -11.84 -2.77 39.02
C HIS A 188 -10.75 -2.07 38.21
N CYS A 189 -10.75 -2.22 36.87
CA CYS A 189 -9.83 -1.53 35.99
C CYS A 189 -9.90 -0.02 36.23
N ASP A 190 -8.77 0.53 36.67
CA ASP A 190 -8.59 1.96 36.88
C ASP A 190 -8.27 2.62 35.54
N LEU A 191 -9.30 3.19 34.92
CA LEU A 191 -9.20 3.94 33.68
C LEU A 191 -8.63 5.36 33.90
N ASP A 192 -8.47 5.80 35.15
CA ASP A 192 -7.87 7.07 35.56
C ASP A 192 -6.44 6.94 36.10
N GLY A 193 -5.91 5.72 36.18
CA GLY A 193 -4.70 5.41 36.94
C GLY A 193 -3.51 6.30 36.59
N SER A 194 -2.77 6.72 37.62
CA SER A 194 -1.68 7.71 37.53
C SER A 194 -0.59 7.39 36.49
N HIS A 195 -0.45 6.13 36.05
CA HIS A 195 0.49 5.71 35.01
C HIS A 195 0.02 6.01 33.57
N ASN A 196 -1.28 6.29 33.37
CA ASN A 196 -1.80 6.77 32.08
C ASN A 196 -1.68 8.30 31.96
N GLY A 197 -1.55 9.03 33.07
CA GLY A 197 -1.38 10.48 33.05
C GLY A 197 -0.10 10.90 32.33
N ASP A 198 1.01 10.22 32.61
CA ASP A 198 2.30 10.50 31.97
C ASP A 198 2.32 10.07 30.50
N ILE A 199 1.67 8.94 30.16
CA ILE A 199 1.55 8.47 28.78
C ILE A 199 0.64 9.38 27.96
N VAL A 200 -0.51 9.78 28.50
CA VAL A 200 -1.45 10.71 27.84
C VAL A 200 -0.86 12.11 27.76
N ALA A 201 -0.08 12.55 28.74
CA ALA A 201 0.64 13.83 28.69
C ALA A 201 1.77 13.80 27.64
N ALA A 202 2.55 12.72 27.57
CA ALA A 202 3.57 12.52 26.55
C ALA A 202 2.95 12.47 25.15
N LEU A 203 1.89 11.67 24.95
CA LEU A 203 1.18 11.58 23.69
C LEU A 203 0.48 12.90 23.32
N SER A 204 -0.09 13.64 24.28
CA SER A 204 -0.67 14.96 24.01
C SER A 204 0.39 15.98 23.62
N THR A 205 1.56 15.92 24.26
CA THR A 205 2.70 16.79 23.92
C THR A 205 3.19 16.49 22.51
N GLU A 206 3.41 15.22 22.17
CA GLU A 206 3.79 14.81 20.81
C GLU A 206 2.71 15.17 19.78
N ILE A 207 1.43 14.99 20.10
CA ILE A 207 0.32 15.37 19.21
C ILE A 207 0.28 16.88 19.01
N ASP A 208 0.52 17.68 20.05
CA ASP A 208 0.52 19.14 19.95
C ASP A 208 1.76 19.65 19.22
N GLU A 209 2.92 19.02 19.37
CA GLU A 209 4.11 19.24 18.53
C GLU A 209 3.81 18.94 17.06
N ILE A 210 3.24 17.77 16.76
CA ILE A 210 2.84 17.39 15.39
C ILE A 210 1.80 18.36 14.82
N LYS A 211 0.80 18.79 15.61
CA LYS A 211 -0.19 19.78 15.17
C LYS A 211 0.44 21.14 14.93
N ASN A 212 1.39 21.55 15.76
CA ASN A 212 2.11 22.81 15.56
C ASN A 212 2.98 22.74 14.31
N ASP A 213 3.70 21.65 14.09
CA ASP A 213 4.49 21.41 12.89
C ASP A 213 3.60 21.38 11.64
N LEU A 214 2.43 20.72 11.71
CA LEU A 214 1.44 20.74 10.63
C LEU A 214 0.93 22.15 10.36
N LYS A 215 0.58 22.90 11.41
CA LYS A 215 0.08 24.27 11.28
C LYS A 215 1.15 25.22 10.76
N GLN A 216 2.40 25.06 11.18
CA GLN A 216 3.54 25.81 10.64
C GLN A 216 3.80 25.44 9.18
N THR A 217 3.69 24.16 8.82
CA THR A 217 3.81 23.70 7.43
C THR A 217 2.66 24.24 6.58
N GLU A 218 1.43 24.25 7.09
CA GLU A 218 0.27 24.84 6.43
C GLU A 218 0.41 26.36 6.28
N LEU A 219 0.89 27.08 7.31
CA LEU A 219 1.21 28.50 7.23
C LEU A 219 2.36 28.78 6.26
N GLN A 220 3.38 27.93 6.21
CA GLN A 220 4.45 28.04 5.22
C GLN A 220 3.90 27.76 3.81
N LEU A 221 3.02 26.78 3.65
CA LEU A 221 2.34 26.49 2.38
C LEU A 221 1.38 27.60 1.95
N GLU A 222 0.69 28.24 2.90
CA GLU A 222 -0.18 29.41 2.66
C GLU A 222 0.62 30.67 2.38
N ASN A 223 1.76 30.87 3.04
CA ASN A 223 2.69 31.96 2.73
C ASN A 223 3.34 31.73 1.36
N ILE A 224 3.78 30.52 1.04
CA ILE A 224 4.26 30.15 -0.30
C ILE A 224 3.13 30.33 -1.32
N ARG A 225 1.90 29.89 -1.03
CA ARG A 225 0.74 30.10 -1.91
C ARG A 225 0.33 31.56 -2.04
N GLY A 226 0.48 32.35 -0.98
CA GLY A 226 0.20 33.78 -0.91
C GLY A 226 1.24 34.60 -1.68
N ASP A 227 2.51 34.22 -1.58
CA ASP A 227 3.59 34.69 -2.44
C ASP A 227 3.35 34.29 -3.90
N PHE A 228 2.75 33.12 -4.14
CA PHE A 228 2.27 32.69 -5.46
C PHE A 228 0.96 33.38 -5.92
N HIS A 229 0.21 34.04 -5.02
CA HIS A 229 -1.03 34.75 -5.36
C HIS A 229 -0.79 36.20 -5.80
N TYR A 230 0.48 36.58 -5.98
CA TYR A 230 0.89 37.82 -6.64
C TYR A 230 1.60 37.55 -7.98
N TYR A 231 1.02 36.73 -8.85
CA TYR A 231 1.51 36.61 -10.23
C TYR A 231 0.38 36.71 -11.24
N LYS A 232 0.05 37.96 -11.58
CA LYS A 232 -0.86 38.32 -12.66
C LYS A 232 -0.19 38.37 -14.05
N ASP A 233 1.10 38.05 -14.16
CA ASP A 233 1.88 38.39 -15.38
C ASP A 233 2.36 37.19 -16.22
N GLY A 234 1.83 35.97 -16.01
CA GLY A 234 2.06 34.85 -16.95
C GLY A 234 3.53 34.38 -17.11
N ASN A 235 4.40 34.71 -16.15
CA ASN A 235 5.80 34.31 -16.11
C ASN A 235 6.09 33.49 -14.86
N LEU A 236 6.99 32.49 -14.98
CA LEU A 236 7.53 31.81 -13.80
C LEU A 236 8.28 32.83 -12.92
N PRO A 237 8.21 32.70 -11.58
CA PRO A 237 9.03 33.49 -10.67
C PRO A 237 10.50 33.45 -11.09
N LYS A 238 11.18 34.61 -11.06
CA LYS A 238 12.54 34.76 -11.62
C LYS A 238 13.54 33.75 -11.04
N ASN A 239 13.47 33.51 -9.73
CA ASN A 239 14.27 32.49 -9.03
C ASN A 239 14.01 31.06 -9.55
N ILE A 240 12.76 30.72 -9.88
CA ILE A 240 12.40 29.42 -10.46
C ILE A 240 12.91 29.33 -11.90
N SER A 241 12.76 30.40 -12.67
CA SER A 241 13.29 30.48 -14.03
C SER A 241 14.82 30.34 -14.07
N ASP A 242 15.54 31.00 -13.17
CA ASP A 242 17.00 30.95 -13.09
C ASP A 242 17.47 29.52 -12.71
N ASN A 243 16.84 28.91 -11.71
CA ASN A 243 17.14 27.52 -11.32
C ASN A 243 16.85 26.51 -12.45
N ILE A 244 15.74 26.69 -13.18
CA ILE A 244 15.42 25.84 -14.34
C ILE A 244 16.46 26.02 -15.44
N ASN A 245 16.92 27.25 -15.71
CA ASN A 245 17.96 27.51 -16.70
C ASN A 245 19.29 26.84 -16.32
N ASP A 246 19.69 26.90 -15.05
CA ASP A 246 20.89 26.21 -14.55
C ASP A 246 20.76 24.69 -14.73
N LEU A 247 19.59 24.12 -14.42
CA LEU A 247 19.31 22.71 -14.64
C LEU A 247 19.35 22.32 -16.12
N ILE A 248 18.78 23.14 -17.01
CA ILE A 248 18.84 22.93 -18.47
C ILE A 248 20.30 22.98 -18.95
N ASN A 249 21.14 23.84 -18.40
CA ASN A 249 22.56 23.87 -18.73
C ASN A 249 23.29 22.59 -18.30
N VAL A 250 22.93 22.00 -17.16
CA VAL A 250 23.41 20.66 -16.78
C VAL A 250 22.92 19.62 -17.79
N TRP A 251 21.65 19.67 -18.20
CA TRP A 251 21.11 18.73 -19.19
C TRP A 251 21.84 18.83 -20.54
N ARG A 252 22.16 20.04 -21.00
CA ARG A 252 22.94 20.24 -22.24
C ARG A 252 24.31 19.58 -22.17
N LYS A 253 25.01 19.70 -21.04
CA LYS A 253 26.32 19.04 -20.82
C LYS A 253 26.18 17.52 -20.79
N ASP A 254 25.17 17.00 -20.08
CA ASP A 254 24.90 15.56 -20.02
C ASP A 254 24.49 14.98 -21.39
N ASP A 255 23.91 15.81 -22.26
CA ASP A 255 23.46 15.45 -23.61
C ASP A 255 24.58 15.50 -24.68
N GLU A 256 25.74 16.11 -24.40
CA GLU A 256 26.87 16.17 -25.34
C GLU A 256 27.29 14.79 -25.91
N PRO A 257 27.46 13.72 -25.10
CA PRO A 257 27.78 12.39 -25.63
C PRO A 257 26.54 11.63 -26.15
N TYR A 258 25.35 12.23 -26.14
CA TYR A 258 24.13 11.52 -26.48
C TYR A 258 24.12 11.08 -27.95
N PHE A 259 23.67 9.86 -28.20
CA PHE A 259 23.48 9.33 -29.55
C PHE A 259 21.99 9.12 -29.80
N VAL A 260 21.48 9.69 -30.89
CA VAL A 260 20.07 9.59 -31.27
C VAL A 260 19.78 8.21 -31.84
N THR A 261 19.12 7.37 -31.04
CA THR A 261 18.75 6.00 -31.39
C THR A 261 17.45 5.96 -32.20
N ARG A 262 17.11 4.78 -32.73
CA ARG A 262 15.80 4.51 -33.34
C ARG A 262 14.65 4.78 -32.38
N ALA A 263 14.80 4.38 -31.12
CA ALA A 263 13.81 4.64 -30.07
C ALA A 263 13.62 6.14 -29.82
N THR A 264 14.72 6.91 -29.81
CA THR A 264 14.66 8.37 -29.67
C THR A 264 13.96 9.03 -30.87
N LYS A 265 14.18 8.52 -32.08
CA LYS A 265 13.47 9.00 -33.28
C LYS A 265 11.97 8.78 -33.18
N GLN A 266 11.53 7.61 -32.72
CA GLN A 266 10.11 7.35 -32.48
C GLN A 266 9.51 8.34 -31.47
N VAL A 267 10.25 8.70 -30.39
CA VAL A 267 9.78 9.73 -29.44
C VAL A 267 9.58 11.07 -30.15
N TYR A 268 10.46 11.44 -31.06
CA TYR A 268 10.27 12.66 -31.85
C TYR A 268 9.03 12.57 -32.73
N ASP A 269 8.84 11.45 -33.43
CA ASP A 269 7.72 11.25 -34.37
C ASP A 269 6.37 11.31 -33.64
N ILE A 270 6.28 10.70 -32.44
CA ILE A 270 5.11 10.84 -31.57
C ILE A 270 4.93 12.30 -31.17
N LEU A 271 5.98 12.99 -30.71
CA LEU A 271 5.85 14.39 -30.29
C LEU A 271 5.48 15.35 -31.44
N GLU A 272 5.73 15.02 -32.71
CA GLU A 272 5.24 15.84 -33.83
C GLU A 272 3.71 15.73 -34.01
N SER A 273 3.15 14.54 -33.80
CA SER A 273 1.72 14.26 -34.02
C SER A 273 0.88 14.45 -32.75
N GLU A 274 1.48 14.19 -31.60
CA GLU A 274 0.84 14.11 -30.30
C GLU A 274 1.49 15.07 -29.31
N ASN A 275 0.74 15.43 -28.28
CA ASN A 275 1.22 16.34 -27.24
C ASN A 275 1.82 15.59 -26.05
N ILE A 276 1.62 14.27 -25.95
CA ILE A 276 2.01 13.50 -24.77
C ILE A 276 2.75 12.24 -25.21
N VAL A 277 3.86 11.92 -24.54
CA VAL A 277 4.61 10.68 -24.75
C VAL A 277 5.12 10.13 -23.42
N MET A 278 5.04 8.82 -23.25
CA MET A 278 5.62 8.09 -22.12
C MET A 278 6.76 7.19 -22.59
N VAL A 279 7.92 7.33 -21.97
CA VAL A 279 9.09 6.50 -22.22
C VAL A 279 9.24 5.49 -21.07
N ILE A 280 9.08 4.20 -21.38
CA ILE A 280 9.20 3.10 -20.42
C ILE A 280 10.46 2.25 -20.67
N GLY A 281 10.88 1.51 -19.66
CA GLY A 281 12.10 0.69 -19.73
C GLY A 281 12.70 0.33 -18.37
N HIS A 282 13.66 -0.58 -18.36
CA HIS A 282 14.42 -1.02 -17.19
C HIS A 282 15.31 0.09 -16.62
N SER A 283 15.82 -0.10 -15.40
CA SER A 283 16.77 0.84 -14.82
C SER A 283 18.04 0.94 -15.67
N GLY A 284 18.50 2.17 -15.95
CA GLY A 284 19.70 2.39 -16.75
C GLY A 284 19.56 2.22 -18.27
N SER A 285 18.35 1.95 -18.80
CA SER A 285 18.13 1.84 -20.26
C SER A 285 18.14 3.18 -21.00
N GLY A 286 18.22 4.31 -20.29
CA GLY A 286 18.36 5.64 -20.90
C GLY A 286 17.08 6.47 -20.98
N LYS A 287 15.98 6.07 -20.34
CA LYS A 287 14.69 6.80 -20.34
C LYS A 287 14.84 8.31 -20.07
N SER A 288 15.49 8.67 -18.97
CA SER A 288 15.71 10.08 -18.58
C SER A 288 16.55 10.82 -19.62
N ALA A 289 17.53 10.15 -20.23
CA ALA A 289 18.35 10.74 -21.29
C ALA A 289 17.53 10.99 -22.56
N VAL A 290 16.68 10.03 -22.97
CA VAL A 290 15.74 10.19 -24.09
C VAL A 290 14.79 11.37 -23.84
N ALA A 291 14.22 11.46 -22.65
CA ALA A 291 13.28 12.53 -22.30
C ALA A 291 13.95 13.92 -22.33
N ARG A 292 15.14 14.05 -21.74
CA ARG A 292 15.91 15.30 -21.73
C ARG A 292 16.35 15.69 -23.14
N ASN A 293 16.85 14.74 -23.92
CA ASN A 293 17.27 14.97 -25.29
C ASN A 293 16.10 15.47 -26.16
N ALA A 294 14.92 14.83 -26.04
CA ALA A 294 13.72 15.28 -26.73
C ALA A 294 13.27 16.69 -26.28
N ALA A 295 13.32 16.98 -24.99
CA ALA A 295 13.03 18.31 -24.47
C ALA A 295 13.99 19.38 -25.02
N LEU A 296 15.30 19.09 -25.06
CA LEU A 296 16.31 19.99 -25.63
C LEU A 296 16.12 20.19 -27.15
N LYS A 297 15.70 19.17 -27.88
CA LYS A 297 15.30 19.31 -29.30
C LYS A 297 14.09 20.22 -29.46
N TYR A 298 13.11 20.15 -28.58
CA TYR A 298 11.96 21.05 -28.60
C TYR A 298 12.32 22.46 -28.14
N HIS A 299 13.32 22.60 -27.27
CA HIS A 299 13.86 23.90 -26.91
C HIS A 299 14.41 24.66 -28.10
N SER A 300 15.14 23.99 -29.01
CA SER A 300 15.60 24.62 -30.25
C SER A 300 14.46 24.95 -31.24
N LYS A 301 13.27 24.37 -31.06
CA LYS A 301 12.03 24.73 -31.76
C LYS A 301 11.25 25.87 -31.08
N GLY A 302 11.80 26.50 -30.06
CA GLY A 302 11.18 27.63 -29.35
C GLY A 302 10.20 27.22 -28.25
N TYR A 303 10.30 26.01 -27.70
CA TYR A 303 9.57 25.62 -26.50
C TYR A 303 10.39 25.95 -25.24
N ASP A 304 9.72 26.46 -24.21
CA ASP A 304 10.28 26.54 -22.87
C ASP A 304 10.29 25.14 -22.26
N VAL A 305 11.47 24.66 -21.86
CA VAL A 305 11.60 23.36 -21.18
C VAL A 305 11.30 23.56 -19.71
N VAL A 306 10.33 22.82 -19.18
CA VAL A 306 9.87 22.92 -17.79
C VAL A 306 10.01 21.56 -17.11
N PRO A 307 11.15 21.29 -16.45
CA PRO A 307 11.31 20.12 -15.60
C PRO A 307 10.36 20.22 -14.40
N VAL A 308 9.63 19.15 -14.09
CA VAL A 308 8.69 19.11 -12.96
C VAL A 308 8.88 17.85 -12.13
N GLU A 309 8.72 17.97 -10.82
CA GLU A 309 8.79 16.84 -9.88
C GLU A 309 7.41 16.24 -9.59
N SER A 310 6.34 17.01 -9.80
CA SER A 310 4.95 16.59 -9.60
C SER A 310 4.05 17.13 -10.71
N VAL A 311 2.96 16.40 -10.97
CA VAL A 311 1.88 16.85 -11.86
C VAL A 311 1.21 18.16 -11.41
N TYR A 312 1.27 18.51 -10.11
CA TYR A 312 0.77 19.81 -9.65
C TYR A 312 1.57 20.98 -10.24
N ASN A 313 2.88 20.83 -10.39
CA ASN A 313 3.72 21.88 -10.96
C ASN A 313 3.34 22.20 -12.42
N ILE A 314 2.79 21.22 -13.16
CA ILE A 314 2.27 21.45 -14.50
C ILE A 314 1.11 22.44 -14.46
N LEU A 315 0.18 22.28 -13.50
CA LEU A 315 -0.94 23.22 -13.33
C LEU A 315 -0.44 24.63 -12.98
N ASP A 316 0.55 24.72 -12.09
CA ASP A 316 1.06 25.98 -11.59
C ASP A 316 1.88 26.73 -12.65
N TYR A 317 2.59 26.01 -13.53
CA TYR A 317 3.54 26.61 -14.49
C TYR A 317 3.00 26.70 -15.92
N ARG A 318 1.84 26.11 -16.23
CA ARG A 318 1.25 26.16 -17.57
C ARG A 318 0.75 27.56 -17.92
N CYS A 319 1.31 28.14 -18.98
CA CYS A 319 0.93 29.44 -19.53
C CYS A 319 0.41 29.27 -20.96
N LYS A 320 -0.90 29.44 -21.18
CA LYS A 320 -1.57 29.17 -22.47
C LYS A 320 -0.93 29.85 -23.69
N ASP A 321 -0.38 31.04 -23.50
CA ASP A 321 0.23 31.86 -24.55
C ASP A 321 1.67 31.45 -24.91
N LYS A 322 2.26 30.49 -24.16
CA LYS A 322 3.63 30.03 -24.37
C LYS A 322 3.68 28.60 -24.88
N LYS A 323 4.68 28.34 -25.72
CA LYS A 323 5.08 26.99 -26.10
C LYS A 323 5.92 26.39 -24.97
N GLN A 324 5.42 25.34 -24.33
CA GLN A 324 6.05 24.72 -23.17
C GLN A 324 6.13 23.21 -23.34
N ILE A 325 7.25 22.62 -22.97
CA ILE A 325 7.43 21.17 -22.89
C ILE A 325 7.77 20.77 -21.46
N PHE A 326 6.87 20.02 -20.85
CA PHE A 326 6.99 19.54 -19.48
C PHE A 326 7.69 18.19 -19.46
N VAL A 327 8.66 18.03 -18.55
CA VAL A 327 9.39 16.76 -18.38
C VAL A 327 9.23 16.29 -16.95
N ILE A 328 8.64 15.11 -16.77
CA ILE A 328 8.49 14.46 -15.47
C ILE A 328 9.21 13.10 -15.49
N ASP A 329 10.27 13.01 -14.70
CA ASP A 329 11.10 11.81 -14.63
C ASP A 329 10.58 10.89 -13.51
N ASP A 330 10.29 9.64 -13.85
CA ASP A 330 9.88 8.59 -12.92
C ASP A 330 8.56 8.88 -12.18
N VAL A 331 7.47 8.97 -12.95
CA VAL A 331 6.15 9.51 -12.56
C VAL A 331 5.47 8.88 -11.33
N VAL A 332 5.92 7.71 -10.86
CA VAL A 332 5.38 7.03 -9.68
C VAL A 332 6.43 6.75 -8.60
N GLY A 333 7.64 7.31 -8.74
CA GLY A 333 8.70 7.26 -7.72
C GLY A 333 9.80 6.22 -7.96
N LYS A 334 10.91 6.42 -7.23
CA LYS A 334 12.24 5.81 -7.49
C LYS A 334 12.40 4.33 -7.13
N TYR A 335 11.65 3.82 -6.16
CA TYR A 335 11.89 2.47 -5.61
C TYR A 335 10.62 1.62 -5.45
N SER A 336 9.45 2.26 -5.43
CA SER A 336 8.13 1.64 -5.42
C SER A 336 7.10 2.64 -5.93
N ILE A 337 5.93 2.15 -6.31
CA ILE A 337 4.77 3.01 -6.53
C ILE A 337 4.54 3.85 -5.28
N ASN A 338 4.65 5.17 -5.43
CA ASN A 338 4.30 6.14 -4.41
C ASN A 338 2.79 6.41 -4.49
N GLY A 339 2.05 5.99 -3.46
CA GLY A 339 0.60 6.17 -3.40
C GLY A 339 0.17 7.64 -3.48
N THR A 340 1.01 8.57 -3.00
CA THR A 340 0.77 10.00 -3.16
C THR A 340 0.85 10.40 -4.62
N CYS A 341 1.86 9.95 -5.37
CA CYS A 341 1.98 10.27 -6.79
C CYS A 341 0.79 9.71 -7.59
N LEU A 342 0.39 8.46 -7.34
CA LEU A 342 -0.79 7.87 -7.99
C LEU A 342 -2.07 8.68 -7.73
N TYR A 343 -2.31 9.07 -6.48
CA TYR A 343 -3.48 9.87 -6.11
C TYR A 343 -3.49 11.23 -6.80
N GLN A 344 -2.32 11.85 -7.00
CA GLN A 344 -2.22 13.10 -7.74
C GLN A 344 -2.64 12.94 -9.20
N TRP A 345 -2.18 11.87 -9.86
CA TRP A 345 -2.58 11.55 -11.23
C TRP A 345 -4.09 11.32 -11.33
N GLU A 346 -4.65 10.48 -10.47
CA GLU A 346 -6.09 10.17 -10.45
C GLU A 346 -6.95 11.43 -10.25
N ARG A 347 -6.56 12.29 -9.29
CA ARG A 347 -7.31 13.51 -8.98
C ARG A 347 -7.25 14.55 -10.08
N LEU A 348 -6.15 14.61 -10.84
CA LEU A 348 -5.90 15.65 -11.83
C LEU A 348 -6.13 15.19 -13.27
N ASP A 349 -6.49 13.93 -13.49
CA ASP A 349 -6.64 13.29 -14.81
C ASP A 349 -7.47 14.16 -15.78
N SER A 350 -8.70 14.54 -15.39
CA SER A 350 -9.57 15.41 -16.19
C SER A 350 -8.97 16.79 -16.49
N LYS A 351 -8.22 17.37 -15.53
CA LYS A 351 -7.58 18.68 -15.74
C LYS A 351 -6.39 18.56 -16.68
N LEU A 352 -5.56 17.53 -16.52
CA LEU A 352 -4.39 17.31 -17.38
C LEU A 352 -4.80 17.09 -18.83
N GLN A 353 -5.89 16.34 -19.08
CA GLN A 353 -6.44 16.20 -20.43
C GLN A 353 -6.76 17.55 -21.08
N THR A 354 -7.29 18.51 -20.32
CA THR A 354 -7.58 19.85 -20.85
C THR A 354 -6.35 20.73 -21.07
N LEU A 355 -5.21 20.45 -20.42
CA LEU A 355 -4.00 21.27 -20.52
C LEU A 355 -3.16 20.97 -21.77
N PHE A 356 -3.32 19.78 -22.36
CA PHE A 356 -2.53 19.29 -23.49
C PHE A 356 -3.37 19.14 -24.78
N VAL A 357 -4.51 19.83 -24.86
CA VAL A 357 -5.37 19.84 -26.06
C VAL A 357 -4.74 20.66 -27.19
N ASP A 358 -4.10 21.78 -26.85
CA ASP A 358 -3.43 22.65 -27.83
C ASP A 358 -1.98 22.22 -28.09
N HIS A 359 -1.46 22.50 -29.28
CA HIS A 359 -0.07 22.19 -29.65
C HIS A 359 0.98 23.07 -28.96
N ASN A 360 0.61 24.04 -28.12
CA ASN A 360 1.57 24.84 -27.38
C ASN A 360 2.05 24.13 -26.11
N ALA A 361 1.42 23.03 -25.69
CA ALA A 361 1.86 22.25 -24.54
C ALA A 361 2.25 20.84 -24.94
N LYS A 362 3.41 20.38 -24.46
CA LYS A 362 3.85 18.99 -24.60
C LYS A 362 4.26 18.39 -23.26
N LEU A 363 4.09 17.09 -23.11
CA LEU A 363 4.45 16.34 -21.91
C LEU A 363 5.27 15.11 -22.26
N ILE A 364 6.45 15.01 -21.66
CA ILE A 364 7.29 13.81 -21.69
C ILE A 364 7.32 13.22 -20.28
N CYS A 365 6.87 11.98 -20.16
CA CYS A 365 6.92 11.21 -18.92
C CYS A 365 7.91 10.05 -19.04
N THR A 366 8.61 9.70 -17.95
CA THR A 366 9.34 8.43 -17.88
C THR A 366 8.78 7.52 -16.79
N LEU A 367 8.81 6.20 -17.03
CA LEU A 367 8.33 5.21 -16.08
C LEU A 367 9.13 3.90 -16.17
N ARG A 368 9.29 3.17 -15.06
CA ARG A 368 9.90 1.82 -15.11
C ARG A 368 8.94 0.82 -15.77
N LYS A 369 9.46 -0.03 -16.65
CA LYS A 369 8.70 -1.05 -17.40
C LYS A 369 7.78 -1.91 -16.51
N VAL A 370 8.31 -2.42 -15.39
CA VAL A 370 7.55 -3.22 -14.41
C VAL A 370 6.34 -2.47 -13.82
N LEU A 371 6.45 -1.15 -13.68
CA LEU A 371 5.39 -0.31 -13.12
C LEU A 371 4.34 0.08 -14.16
N ALA A 372 4.73 0.20 -15.42
CA ALA A 372 3.80 0.43 -16.53
C ALA A 372 2.80 -0.73 -16.72
N THR A 373 3.16 -1.94 -16.30
CA THR A 373 2.28 -3.12 -16.29
C THR A 373 1.47 -3.29 -15.00
N ASP A 374 1.68 -2.45 -13.98
CA ASP A 374 0.96 -2.57 -12.71
C ASP A 374 -0.53 -2.20 -12.90
N PRO A 375 -1.47 -3.09 -12.49
CA PRO A 375 -2.89 -2.83 -12.64
C PRO A 375 -3.36 -1.53 -11.99
N LYS A 376 -2.76 -1.13 -10.85
CA LYS A 376 -3.12 0.12 -10.17
C LYS A 376 -2.80 1.32 -11.04
N PHE A 377 -1.61 1.35 -11.62
CA PHE A 377 -1.20 2.44 -12.51
C PHE A 377 -2.12 2.55 -13.73
N ARG A 378 -2.41 1.42 -14.39
CA ARG A 378 -3.29 1.39 -15.59
C ARG A 378 -4.74 1.76 -15.30
N GLN A 379 -5.27 1.41 -14.13
CA GLN A 379 -6.64 1.76 -13.75
C GLN A 379 -6.78 3.24 -13.39
N THR A 380 -5.75 3.85 -12.81
CA THR A 380 -5.81 5.25 -12.33
C THR A 380 -5.49 6.30 -13.38
N ASN A 381 -4.80 5.94 -14.47
CA ASN A 381 -4.27 6.91 -15.41
C ASN A 381 -4.93 6.74 -16.79
N THR A 382 -5.93 7.57 -17.09
CA THR A 382 -6.66 7.47 -18.36
C THR A 382 -5.94 8.22 -19.49
N LEU A 383 -5.07 9.18 -19.14
CA LEU A 383 -4.22 9.93 -20.07
C LEU A 383 -3.27 9.05 -20.90
N PHE A 384 -2.96 7.84 -20.43
CA PHE A 384 -2.16 6.83 -21.13
C PHE A 384 -2.92 5.51 -21.35
N SER A 385 -4.25 5.58 -21.44
CA SER A 385 -5.11 4.40 -21.63
C SER A 385 -4.92 3.75 -23.01
N GLU A 386 -4.50 4.52 -24.02
CA GLU A 386 -4.10 4.00 -25.32
C GLU A 386 -2.59 3.76 -25.39
N ASN A 387 -2.18 2.56 -25.82
CA ASN A 387 -0.77 2.18 -25.93
C ASN A 387 0.01 2.96 -27.00
N ALA A 388 -0.67 3.75 -27.84
CA ALA A 388 -0.08 4.47 -28.97
C ALA A 388 0.98 5.50 -28.55
N TYR A 389 0.93 6.00 -27.30
CA TYR A 389 1.80 7.05 -26.79
C TYR A 389 2.92 6.53 -25.88
N ILE A 390 3.08 5.20 -25.79
CA ILE A 390 4.04 4.55 -24.89
C ILE A 390 5.17 3.90 -25.70
N ILE A 391 6.40 4.38 -25.49
CA ILE A 391 7.60 3.80 -26.09
C ILE A 391 8.36 2.99 -25.04
N ASP A 392 8.48 1.69 -25.28
CA ASP A 392 9.31 0.80 -24.48
C ASP A 392 10.72 0.72 -25.07
N LEU A 393 11.73 1.23 -24.36
CA LEU A 393 13.13 1.19 -24.78
C LEU A 393 13.75 -0.21 -24.72
N ASP A 394 13.07 -1.16 -24.08
CA ASP A 394 13.55 -2.51 -23.83
C ASP A 394 12.68 -3.57 -24.54
N ASN A 395 11.84 -3.17 -25.52
CA ASN A 395 11.17 -4.12 -26.41
C ASN A 395 12.08 -4.53 -27.59
N GLU A 396 11.69 -5.55 -28.35
CA GLU A 396 12.50 -6.09 -29.45
C GLU A 396 12.81 -5.04 -30.52
N ASP A 397 11.85 -4.16 -30.82
CA ASP A 397 12.00 -3.15 -31.87
C ASP A 397 12.94 -1.99 -31.48
N ASN A 398 12.94 -1.58 -30.20
CA ASN A 398 13.61 -0.37 -29.72
C ASN A 398 14.85 -0.62 -28.88
N CYS A 399 15.11 -1.88 -28.49
CA CYS A 399 16.35 -2.22 -27.82
C CYS A 399 17.57 -1.84 -28.67
N LEU A 400 18.65 -1.43 -28.01
CA LEU A 400 19.85 -0.96 -28.70
C LEU A 400 20.49 -2.09 -29.52
N LEU A 401 20.60 -1.87 -30.83
CA LEU A 401 21.37 -2.75 -31.71
C LEU A 401 22.87 -2.61 -31.46
N SER A 402 23.66 -3.57 -31.97
CA SER A 402 25.12 -3.55 -31.80
C SER A 402 25.76 -2.30 -32.39
N GLU A 403 25.25 -1.79 -33.51
CA GLU A 403 25.72 -0.57 -34.16
C GLU A 403 25.38 0.68 -33.33
N GLU A 404 24.18 0.72 -32.74
CA GLU A 404 23.74 1.81 -31.87
C GLU A 404 24.56 1.81 -30.57
N LYS A 405 24.77 0.64 -29.97
CA LYS A 405 25.65 0.48 -28.79
C LYS A 405 27.07 0.96 -29.07
N MET A 406 27.63 0.59 -30.23
CA MET A 406 28.95 1.05 -30.64
C MET A 406 29.01 2.57 -30.75
N SER A 407 27.98 3.19 -31.34
CA SER A 407 27.90 4.64 -31.50
C SER A 407 27.76 5.37 -30.15
N VAL A 408 26.90 4.86 -29.27
CA VAL A 408 26.75 5.35 -27.89
C VAL A 408 28.09 5.31 -27.15
N LEU A 409 28.79 4.17 -27.16
CA LEU A 409 30.07 4.03 -26.49
C LEU A 409 31.13 4.99 -27.06
N LYS A 410 31.22 5.08 -28.40
CA LYS A 410 32.17 5.98 -29.07
C LYS A 410 31.93 7.45 -28.70
N ASN A 411 30.69 7.91 -28.68
CA ASN A 411 30.38 9.29 -28.29
C ASN A 411 30.84 9.59 -26.85
N HIS A 412 30.58 8.68 -25.91
CA HIS A 412 31.05 8.82 -24.53
C HIS A 412 32.59 8.82 -24.42
N LEU A 413 33.28 8.01 -25.23
CA LEU A 413 34.75 7.99 -25.26
C LEU A 413 35.32 9.30 -25.82
N THR A 414 34.79 9.77 -26.95
CA THR A 414 35.22 11.02 -27.57
C THR A 414 34.99 12.21 -26.64
N CYS A 415 33.83 12.30 -26.01
CA CYS A 415 33.49 13.37 -25.06
C CYS A 415 34.42 13.39 -23.84
N THR A 416 34.97 12.25 -23.43
CA THR A 416 35.92 12.15 -22.31
C THR A 416 37.39 12.15 -22.73
N GLY A 417 37.67 12.30 -24.02
CA GLY A 417 39.04 12.28 -24.58
C GLY A 417 39.73 10.91 -24.55
N ARG A 418 38.97 9.82 -24.46
CA ARG A 418 39.46 8.43 -24.30
C ARG A 418 39.25 7.55 -25.54
N GLN A 419 38.95 8.15 -26.69
CA GLN A 419 38.62 7.44 -27.94
C GLN A 419 39.74 6.56 -28.49
N ASN A 420 41.00 6.83 -28.12
CA ASN A 420 42.17 6.06 -28.56
C ASN A 420 42.64 5.02 -27.54
N ASP A 421 42.00 4.94 -26.37
CA ASP A 421 42.47 4.10 -25.25
C ASP A 421 41.90 2.67 -25.29
N LEU A 422 40.99 2.39 -26.23
CA LEU A 422 40.35 1.09 -26.45
C LEU A 422 40.47 0.66 -27.91
N SER A 423 40.79 -0.61 -28.13
CA SER A 423 40.75 -1.18 -29.49
C SER A 423 39.31 -1.35 -29.99
N TYR A 424 39.16 -1.55 -31.30
CA TYR A 424 37.86 -1.83 -31.89
C TYR A 424 37.24 -3.13 -31.36
N GLU A 425 38.06 -4.16 -31.16
CA GLU A 425 37.68 -5.45 -30.59
C GLU A 425 37.23 -5.29 -29.14
N GLU A 426 37.93 -4.49 -28.34
CA GLU A 426 37.54 -4.20 -26.97
C GLU A 426 36.19 -3.47 -26.91
N CYS A 427 35.96 -2.50 -27.79
CA CYS A 427 34.66 -1.83 -27.92
C CYS A 427 33.55 -2.81 -28.31
N LYS A 428 33.84 -3.73 -29.23
CA LYS A 428 32.88 -4.78 -29.64
C LYS A 428 32.54 -5.71 -28.47
N GLU A 429 33.52 -6.03 -27.63
CA GLU A 429 33.28 -6.79 -26.40
C GLU A 429 32.43 -6.02 -25.38
N CYS A 430 32.63 -4.70 -25.22
CA CYS A 430 31.77 -3.87 -24.37
C CYS A 430 30.30 -3.89 -24.86
N CYS A 431 30.07 -3.86 -26.17
CA CYS A 431 28.73 -3.85 -26.78
C CYS A 431 27.92 -5.13 -26.51
N LYS A 432 28.56 -6.21 -26.06
CA LYS A 432 27.88 -7.46 -25.66
C LYS A 432 27.12 -7.34 -24.33
N ALA A 433 27.23 -6.23 -23.60
CA ALA A 433 26.44 -6.04 -22.39
C ALA A 433 24.94 -5.96 -22.73
N ASN A 434 24.15 -6.76 -21.99
CA ASN A 434 22.71 -6.96 -22.24
C ASN A 434 21.81 -6.14 -21.31
N PHE A 435 22.39 -5.27 -20.49
CA PHE A 435 21.66 -4.49 -19.50
C PHE A 435 22.31 -3.12 -19.30
N ALA A 436 21.50 -2.12 -18.96
CA ALA A 436 21.91 -0.78 -18.55
C ALA A 436 23.05 -0.15 -19.39
N PHE A 437 23.13 -0.48 -20.68
CA PHE A 437 24.30 -0.19 -21.50
C PHE A 437 24.63 1.32 -21.56
N PRO A 438 23.67 2.24 -21.76
CA PRO A 438 23.94 3.67 -21.71
C PRO A 438 24.54 4.13 -20.37
N LEU A 439 24.01 3.63 -19.25
CA LEU A 439 24.53 3.95 -17.91
C LEU A 439 25.95 3.40 -17.73
N LEU A 440 26.22 2.19 -18.20
CA LEU A 440 27.55 1.59 -18.14
C LEU A 440 28.56 2.40 -18.94
N CYS A 441 28.20 2.87 -20.14
CA CYS A 441 29.06 3.76 -20.94
C CYS A 441 29.43 5.02 -20.16
N HIS A 442 28.45 5.74 -19.62
CA HIS A 442 28.69 6.96 -18.85
C HIS A 442 29.60 6.72 -17.62
N VAL A 443 29.29 5.72 -16.81
CA VAL A 443 30.04 5.42 -15.57
C VAL A 443 31.46 4.93 -15.89
N PHE A 444 31.60 4.14 -16.95
CA PHE A 444 32.89 3.60 -17.40
C PHE A 444 33.82 4.71 -17.89
N THR A 445 33.34 5.65 -18.71
CA THR A 445 34.19 6.70 -19.29
C THR A 445 34.49 7.84 -18.32
N THR A 446 33.63 8.06 -17.32
CA THR A 446 33.86 9.10 -16.31
C THR A 446 34.79 8.66 -15.17
N SER A 447 34.82 7.37 -14.83
CA SER A 447 35.69 6.86 -13.76
C SER A 447 37.00 6.29 -14.30
N GLY A 448 38.13 6.87 -13.89
CA GLY A 448 39.46 6.35 -14.24
C GLY A 448 39.74 4.94 -13.68
N GLU A 449 39.17 4.60 -12.52
CA GLU A 449 39.32 3.27 -11.90
C GLU A 449 38.54 2.20 -12.68
N LEU A 450 37.28 2.50 -13.04
CA LEU A 450 36.44 1.56 -13.78
C LEU A 450 36.93 1.39 -15.22
N PHE A 451 37.45 2.47 -15.81
CA PHE A 451 37.99 2.43 -17.17
C PHE A 451 39.16 1.45 -17.33
N LYS A 452 40.05 1.36 -16.33
CA LYS A 452 41.17 0.39 -16.31
C LYS A 452 40.72 -1.06 -16.45
N ARG A 453 39.45 -1.37 -16.13
CA ARG A 453 38.88 -2.71 -16.24
C ARG A 453 38.43 -3.04 -17.66
N LYS A 454 38.42 -2.07 -18.59
CA LYS A 454 38.09 -2.27 -20.01
C LYS A 454 36.75 -3.03 -20.19
N SER A 455 36.67 -3.94 -21.16
CA SER A 455 35.47 -4.74 -21.45
C SER A 455 35.02 -5.65 -20.31
N SER A 456 35.90 -5.99 -19.36
CA SER A 456 35.53 -6.81 -18.20
C SER A 456 34.50 -6.11 -17.29
N PHE A 457 34.51 -4.77 -17.25
CA PHE A 457 33.52 -3.98 -16.51
C PHE A 457 32.10 -4.20 -17.04
N PHE A 458 31.93 -4.18 -18.36
CA PHE A 458 30.63 -4.35 -19.03
C PHE A 458 30.07 -5.78 -18.86
N ARG A 459 30.95 -6.78 -18.76
CA ARG A 459 30.55 -8.15 -18.46
C ARG A 459 30.12 -8.32 -17.00
N LYS A 460 30.85 -7.71 -16.07
CA LYS A 460 30.64 -7.90 -14.63
C LYS A 460 30.96 -6.63 -13.81
N PRO A 461 30.03 -5.66 -13.70
CA PRO A 461 30.26 -4.38 -13.05
C PRO A 461 30.18 -4.45 -11.51
N LEU A 462 30.63 -5.55 -10.90
CA LEU A 462 30.46 -5.82 -9.46
C LEU A 462 31.05 -4.73 -8.55
N CYS A 463 32.20 -4.16 -8.91
CA CYS A 463 32.82 -3.11 -8.09
C CYS A 463 31.93 -1.86 -7.99
N TYR A 464 31.27 -1.48 -9.08
CA TYR A 464 30.34 -0.36 -9.10
C TYR A 464 29.04 -0.72 -8.37
N VAL A 465 28.47 -1.89 -8.67
CA VAL A 465 27.22 -2.37 -8.05
C VAL A 465 27.37 -2.50 -6.54
N ASN A 466 28.48 -3.06 -6.04
CA ASN A 466 28.76 -3.16 -4.61
C ASN A 466 28.85 -1.79 -3.93
N GLY A 467 29.47 -0.80 -4.59
CA GLY A 467 29.51 0.57 -4.11
C GLY A 467 28.12 1.19 -3.99
N GLU A 468 27.26 0.99 -4.99
CA GLU A 468 25.88 1.49 -4.97
C GLU A 468 25.02 0.76 -3.92
N ILE A 469 25.20 -0.55 -3.73
CA ILE A 469 24.55 -1.33 -2.66
C ILE A 469 24.99 -0.84 -1.28
N ALA A 470 26.27 -0.55 -1.07
CA ALA A 470 26.78 -0.03 0.18
C ALA A 470 26.23 1.37 0.49
N LYS A 471 26.11 2.23 -0.53
CA LYS A 471 25.43 3.53 -0.40
C LYS A 471 23.95 3.35 -0.08
N LEU A 472 23.28 2.40 -0.72
CA LEU A 472 21.88 2.08 -0.48
C LEU A 472 21.64 1.60 0.95
N HIS A 473 22.50 0.72 1.48
CA HIS A 473 22.45 0.27 2.87
C HIS A 473 22.46 1.44 3.87
N LYS A 474 23.30 2.45 3.62
CA LYS A 474 23.39 3.64 4.46
C LYS A 474 22.20 4.59 4.31
N ARG A 475 21.73 4.80 3.07
CA ARG A 475 20.72 5.81 2.74
C ARG A 475 19.28 5.32 2.90
N ASN A 476 19.01 4.05 2.62
CA ASN A 476 17.66 3.49 2.66
C ASN A 476 17.69 2.01 3.05
N LYS A 477 17.68 1.76 4.36
CA LYS A 477 17.72 0.42 4.95
C LYS A 477 16.57 -0.47 4.45
N VAL A 478 15.38 0.09 4.22
CA VAL A 478 14.21 -0.66 3.75
C VAL A 478 14.40 -1.17 2.32
N VAL A 479 14.87 -0.31 1.39
CA VAL A 479 15.18 -0.75 0.00
C VAL A 479 16.30 -1.78 0.02
N TYR A 480 17.34 -1.56 0.83
CA TYR A 480 18.46 -2.49 0.95
C TYR A 480 18.01 -3.86 1.45
N CYS A 481 17.22 -3.94 2.52
CA CYS A 481 16.67 -5.20 3.02
C CYS A 481 15.81 -5.89 1.96
N SER A 482 14.98 -5.14 1.22
CA SER A 482 14.18 -5.67 0.11
C SER A 482 15.06 -6.27 -1.00
N LEU A 483 16.17 -5.62 -1.32
CA LEU A 483 17.14 -6.11 -2.31
C LEU A 483 17.82 -7.40 -1.83
N VAL A 484 18.27 -7.46 -0.57
CA VAL A 484 18.89 -8.65 0.03
C VAL A 484 17.91 -9.82 0.04
N ILE A 485 16.66 -9.59 0.42
CA ILE A 485 15.60 -10.61 0.38
C ILE A 485 15.40 -11.11 -1.05
N CYS A 486 15.37 -10.23 -2.06
CA CYS A 486 15.31 -10.67 -3.45
C CYS A 486 16.49 -11.53 -3.88
N MET A 487 17.71 -11.22 -3.42
CA MET A 487 18.91 -11.99 -3.75
C MET A 487 18.84 -13.39 -3.14
N ILE A 488 18.44 -13.49 -1.86
CA ILE A 488 18.30 -14.78 -1.15
C ILE A 488 17.31 -15.69 -1.88
N TYR A 489 16.18 -15.15 -2.33
CA TYR A 489 15.16 -15.93 -3.01
C TYR A 489 15.33 -15.99 -4.53
N SER A 490 16.50 -15.58 -5.08
CA SER A 490 16.78 -15.59 -6.52
C SER A 490 15.68 -14.93 -7.38
N GLY A 491 15.07 -13.86 -6.86
CA GLY A 491 13.94 -13.17 -7.49
C GLY A 491 12.58 -13.91 -7.42
N LYS A 492 12.54 -15.15 -6.94
CA LYS A 492 11.32 -15.97 -6.76
C LYS A 492 10.69 -15.74 -5.38
N LEU A 493 10.23 -14.52 -5.11
CA LEU A 493 9.37 -14.28 -3.95
C LEU A 493 7.91 -14.67 -4.24
N SER A 494 7.38 -15.62 -3.47
CA SER A 494 5.93 -15.80 -3.30
C SER A 494 5.41 -14.80 -2.25
N THR A 495 4.14 -14.44 -2.33
CA THR A 495 3.43 -13.64 -1.31
C THR A 495 3.40 -14.31 0.06
N ASP A 496 3.66 -15.62 0.12
CA ASP A 496 3.54 -16.45 1.31
C ASP A 496 4.75 -16.36 2.25
N ILE A 497 5.85 -15.71 1.84
CA ILE A 497 7.07 -15.59 2.66
C ILE A 497 6.84 -14.66 3.88
N PHE A 498 5.89 -13.73 3.78
CA PHE A 498 5.54 -12.79 4.86
C PHE A 498 4.19 -13.09 5.50
N SER A 499 3.53 -14.21 5.16
CA SER A 499 2.30 -14.65 5.82
C SER A 499 2.64 -15.37 7.12
N VAL A 500 3.12 -14.61 8.11
CA VAL A 500 3.17 -15.06 9.50
C VAL A 500 1.98 -14.42 10.22
N SER A 501 1.20 -15.23 10.91
CA SER A 501 -0.13 -14.95 11.45
C SER A 501 -0.18 -13.98 12.65
N ASP A 502 0.89 -13.22 12.94
CA ASP A 502 1.00 -12.37 14.15
C ASP A 502 1.61 -10.98 13.91
N ASN A 503 1.51 -10.42 12.70
CA ASN A 503 2.07 -9.09 12.43
C ASN A 503 1.06 -7.95 12.66
N SER A 504 1.52 -6.91 13.36
CA SER A 504 0.86 -5.62 13.58
C SER A 504 0.53 -4.90 12.26
N ARG A 505 -0.37 -3.89 12.29
CA ARG A 505 -0.79 -3.12 11.10
C ARG A 505 0.40 -2.42 10.43
N GLU A 506 1.41 -2.01 11.19
CA GLU A 506 2.64 -1.40 10.70
C GLU A 506 3.55 -2.42 10.00
N GLU A 507 3.71 -3.62 10.56
CA GLU A 507 4.50 -4.70 9.97
C GLU A 507 3.90 -5.19 8.65
N ARG A 508 2.57 -5.30 8.53
CA ARG A 508 1.93 -5.63 7.24
C ARG A 508 2.16 -4.55 6.17
N ASN A 509 2.20 -3.28 6.57
CA ASN A 509 2.48 -2.17 5.66
C ASN A 509 3.95 -2.19 5.21
N ILE A 510 4.87 -2.48 6.11
CA ILE A 510 6.30 -2.68 5.81
C ILE A 510 6.50 -3.90 4.91
N SER A 511 5.88 -5.05 5.20
CA SER A 511 5.94 -6.25 4.35
C SER A 511 5.35 -6.01 2.96
N GLY A 512 4.24 -5.29 2.85
CA GLY A 512 3.64 -4.89 1.57
C GLY A 512 4.56 -3.97 0.75
N ARG A 513 5.22 -3.01 1.41
CA ARG A 513 6.24 -2.14 0.78
C ARG A 513 7.46 -2.94 0.34
N ILE A 514 7.96 -3.85 1.18
CA ILE A 514 9.07 -4.75 0.87
C ILE A 514 8.73 -5.62 -0.34
N LEU A 515 7.57 -6.28 -0.36
CA LEU A 515 7.11 -7.08 -1.51
C LEU A 515 6.99 -6.26 -2.81
N GLY A 516 6.46 -5.04 -2.73
CA GLY A 516 6.37 -4.12 -3.86
C GLY A 516 7.75 -3.71 -4.39
N MET A 517 8.70 -3.43 -3.50
CA MET A 517 10.09 -3.09 -3.82
C MET A 517 10.84 -4.32 -4.37
N CYS A 518 10.56 -5.51 -3.84
CA CYS A 518 11.14 -6.76 -4.29
C CYS A 518 10.83 -7.07 -5.76
N ARG A 519 9.60 -6.79 -6.21
CA ARG A 519 9.20 -6.93 -7.62
C ARG A 519 10.01 -6.04 -8.57
N LEU A 520 10.41 -4.85 -8.10
CA LEU A 520 11.20 -3.87 -8.86
C LEU A 520 12.69 -4.15 -8.86
N LEU A 521 13.19 -4.74 -7.77
CA LEU A 521 14.60 -5.06 -7.57
C LEU A 521 15.02 -6.39 -8.23
N ARG A 522 14.07 -7.17 -8.78
CA ARG A 522 14.37 -8.39 -9.58
C ARG A 522 15.40 -8.13 -10.68
N CYS A 523 15.32 -6.98 -11.36
CA CYS A 523 16.30 -6.60 -12.38
C CYS A 523 17.71 -6.41 -11.81
N VAL A 524 17.84 -5.94 -10.56
CA VAL A 524 19.13 -5.78 -9.87
C VAL A 524 19.68 -7.12 -9.39
N VAL A 525 18.81 -8.05 -8.97
CA VAL A 525 19.22 -9.41 -8.56
C VAL A 525 19.77 -10.22 -9.74
N TYR A 526 19.18 -10.07 -10.93
CA TYR A 526 19.72 -10.68 -12.15
C TYR A 526 21.15 -10.21 -12.44
N LEU A 527 21.52 -8.97 -12.07
CA LEU A 527 22.88 -8.43 -12.24
C LEU A 527 23.93 -8.99 -11.28
N ILE A 528 23.50 -9.54 -10.15
CA ILE A 528 24.38 -10.01 -9.07
C ILE A 528 24.53 -11.52 -9.12
N VAL A 529 23.48 -12.22 -9.56
CA VAL A 529 23.40 -13.70 -9.60
C VAL A 529 23.83 -14.27 -10.97
N SER A 530 23.83 -13.47 -12.04
CA SER A 530 24.44 -13.82 -13.34
C SER A 530 25.92 -13.47 -13.37
#